data_AF-A0A528TV98-F1
#
_entry.id   AF-A0A528TV98-F1
#
_cell.length_a   1.000
_cell.length_b   1.000
_cell.length_c   1.000
_cell.angle_alpha   90.00
_cell.angle_beta   90.00
_cell.angle_gamma   90.00
#
_symmetry.space_group_name_H-M   'P 1'
#
loop_
_entity.id
_entity.type
_entity.pdbx_description
1 polymer ?
#
loop_
_entity_poly.entity_id
_entity_poly.type
_entity_poly.pdbx_seq_one_letter_code
_entity_poly.pdbx_strand_id
1 'polypeptide(L)' 'NSCPVDAYSEQGFAHEACLGHVRGPGGGLCRTSGCLDRNACPYGADYRYPPEVQAFHMAAFARL' A
#
# COMPACT_ATOMS: atom_id res chain seq x y z
N ASN A 1 -3.75 4.14 -11.65
CA ASN A 1 -3.96 3.28 -10.47
C ASN A 1 -2.91 2.19 -10.52
N SER A 2 -2.02 2.13 -9.54
CA SER A 2 -0.99 1.09 -9.40
C SER A 2 -1.32 0.11 -8.27
N CYS A 3 -2.45 0.29 -7.58
CA CYS A 3 -2.98 -0.69 -6.63
C CYS A 3 -3.48 -1.95 -7.38
N PRO A 4 -2.97 -3.15 -7.06
CA PRO A 4 -3.39 -4.38 -7.75
C PRO A 4 -4.84 -4.81 -7.52
N VAL A 5 -5.53 -4.18 -6.56
CA VAL A 5 -6.92 -4.51 -6.19
C VAL A 5 -7.82 -3.28 -6.18
N ASP A 6 -7.37 -2.18 -6.81
CA ASP A 6 -8.13 -0.93 -6.92
C ASP A 6 -8.71 -0.45 -5.58
N ALA A 7 -7.92 -0.56 -4.50
CA ALA A 7 -8.42 -0.32 -3.14
C ALA A 7 -8.77 1.13 -2.86
N TYR A 8 -8.34 2.08 -3.68
CA TYR A 8 -8.64 3.50 -3.52
C TYR A 8 -9.46 4.00 -4.70
N SER A 9 -10.56 4.68 -4.41
CA SER A 9 -11.40 5.37 -5.38
C SER A 9 -11.90 6.71 -4.81
N GLU A 10 -12.61 7.48 -5.62
CA GLU A 10 -13.27 8.71 -5.16
C GLU A 10 -14.31 8.46 -4.06
N GLN A 11 -14.82 7.23 -3.96
CA GLN A 11 -15.80 6.82 -2.96
C GLN A 11 -15.15 6.40 -1.63
N GLY A 12 -13.83 6.20 -1.62
CA GLY A 12 -13.06 5.92 -0.41
C GLY A 12 -12.05 4.78 -0.57
N PHE A 13 -11.72 4.17 0.57
CA PHE A 13 -10.72 3.10 0.66
C PHE A 13 -11.36 1.75 1.01
N ALA A 14 -11.25 0.78 0.11
CA ALA A 14 -11.70 -0.60 0.29
C ALA A 14 -10.74 -1.38 1.21
N HIS A 15 -10.87 -1.13 2.51
CA HIS A 15 -10.00 -1.67 3.55
C HIS A 15 -9.84 -3.19 3.49
N GLU A 16 -10.94 -3.94 3.43
CA GLU A 16 -10.91 -5.41 3.45
C GLU A 16 -10.24 -6.02 2.21
N ALA A 17 -10.48 -5.43 1.03
CA ALA A 17 -9.83 -5.87 -0.21
C ALA A 17 -8.30 -5.63 -0.15
N CYS A 18 -7.88 -4.46 0.32
CA CYS A 18 -6.47 -4.14 0.51
C CYS A 18 -5.82 -5.09 1.53
N LEU A 19 -6.43 -5.27 2.70
CA LEU A 19 -5.90 -6.12 3.76
C LEU A 19 -5.78 -7.58 3.31
N GLY A 20 -6.80 -8.10 2.61
CA GLY A 20 -6.78 -9.44 2.02
C GLY A 20 -5.64 -9.63 1.02
N HIS A 21 -5.43 -8.67 0.13
CA HIS A 21 -4.31 -8.71 -0.82
C HIS A 21 -2.95 -8.64 -0.12
N VAL A 22 -2.78 -7.70 0.83
CA VAL A 22 -1.52 -7.50 1.56
C VAL A 22 -1.13 -8.74 2.36
N ARG A 23 -2.08 -9.47 2.94
CA ARG A 23 -1.82 -10.74 3.64
C ARG A 23 -1.64 -11.93 2.70
N GLY A 24 -2.15 -11.83 1.47
CA GLY A 24 -2.08 -12.90 0.47
C GLY A 24 -0.69 -13.10 -0.14
N PRO A 25 -0.56 -14.14 -0.99
CA PRO A 25 0.70 -14.47 -1.67
C PRO A 25 1.17 -13.35 -2.61
N GLY A 26 0.24 -12.60 -3.22
CA GLY A 26 0.56 -11.46 -4.10
C GLY A 26 0.97 -10.18 -3.37
N GLY A 27 0.75 -10.08 -2.06
CA GLY A 27 0.95 -8.86 -1.29
C GLY A 27 2.40 -8.51 -0.94
N GLY A 28 3.37 -9.31 -1.37
CA GLY A 28 4.78 -9.16 -0.98
C GLY A 28 5.35 -7.76 -1.25
N LEU A 29 5.11 -7.22 -2.45
CA LEU A 29 5.55 -5.87 -2.80
C LEU A 29 4.88 -4.79 -1.95
N CYS A 30 3.58 -4.92 -1.68
CA CYS A 30 2.89 -3.99 -0.78
C CYS A 30 3.45 -4.03 0.65
N ARG A 31 3.92 -5.20 1.12
CA ARG A 31 4.55 -5.34 2.45
C ARG A 31 5.95 -4.73 2.51
N THR A 32 6.78 -4.96 1.49
CA THR A 32 8.20 -4.57 1.53
C THR A 32 8.50 -3.20 0.94
N SER A 33 7.68 -2.74 -0.01
CA SER A 33 7.89 -1.49 -0.74
C SER A 33 6.91 -0.39 -0.36
N GLY A 34 5.93 -0.67 0.50
CA GLY A 34 4.86 0.28 0.83
C GLY A 34 3.66 0.19 -0.11
N CYS A 35 2.70 1.09 0.07
CA CYS A 35 1.55 1.21 -0.81
C CYS A 35 1.98 1.62 -2.23
N LEU A 36 1.74 0.75 -3.21
CA LEU A 36 2.15 0.96 -4.61
C LEU A 36 1.49 2.19 -5.23
N ASP A 37 0.26 2.52 -4.85
CA ASP A 37 -0.42 3.75 -5.29
C ASP A 37 0.26 5.00 -4.77
N ARG A 38 0.64 5.03 -3.49
CA ARG A 38 1.39 6.16 -2.91
C ARG A 38 2.74 6.34 -3.60
N ASN A 39 3.39 5.23 -3.97
CA ASN A 39 4.66 5.25 -4.68
C ASN A 39 4.55 5.64 -6.16
N ALA A 40 3.40 5.39 -6.80
CA ALA A 40 3.16 5.79 -8.18
C ALA A 40 2.69 7.25 -8.31
N CYS A 41 2.16 7.85 -7.24
CA CYS A 41 1.66 9.22 -7.26
C CYS A 41 2.81 10.24 -7.48
N PRO A 42 2.81 11.02 -8.58
CA PRO A 42 3.86 12.00 -8.85
C PRO A 42 3.79 13.20 -7.88
N TYR A 43 2.60 13.57 -7.43
CA TYR A 43 2.37 14.69 -6.52
C TYR A 43 2.85 14.42 -5.08
N GLY A 44 2.96 13.14 -4.71
CA GLY A 44 3.37 12.73 -3.37
C GLY A 44 4.86 12.45 -3.22
N ALA A 45 5.67 12.68 -4.26
CA ALA A 45 7.08 12.29 -4.29
C ALA A 45 7.89 12.89 -3.13
N ASP A 46 7.74 14.19 -2.88
CA ASP A 46 8.46 14.91 -1.82
C ASP A 46 7.98 14.53 -0.40
N TYR A 47 6.81 13.89 -0.29
CA TYR A 47 6.19 13.47 0.97
C TYR A 47 6.31 11.96 1.21
N ARG A 48 7.06 11.26 0.38
CA ARG A 48 7.21 9.81 0.46
C ARG A 48 8.14 9.45 1.61
N TYR A 49 7.66 8.57 2.49
CA TYR A 49 8.50 8.01 3.53
C TYR A 49 9.67 7.19 2.93
N PRO A 50 10.83 7.14 3.61
CA PRO A 50 11.89 6.20 3.29
C PRO A 50 11.36 4.75 3.21
N PRO A 51 11.93 3.88 2.35
CA PRO A 51 11.43 2.52 2.14
C PRO A 51 11.21 1.72 3.43
N GLU A 52 12.10 1.85 4.41
CA GLU A 52 12.04 1.17 5.70
C GLU A 52 10.83 1.61 6.54
N VAL A 53 10.47 2.89 6.49
CA VAL A 53 9.29 3.42 7.21
C VAL A 53 8.00 2.97 6.50
N GLN A 54 8.01 2.89 5.17
CA GLN A 54 6.87 2.35 4.42
C GLN A 54 6.61 0.87 4.76
N ALA A 55 7.66 0.05 4.78
CA ALA A 55 7.56 -1.36 5.15
C ALA A 55 7.06 -1.52 6.60
N PHE A 56 7.57 -0.72 7.54
CA PHE A 56 7.10 -0.70 8.93
C PHE A 56 5.59 -0.43 9.02
N HIS A 57 5.09 0.60 8.35
CA HIS A 57 3.66 0.91 8.35
C HIS A 57 2.82 -0.20 7.73
N MET A 58 3.29 -0.84 6.68
CA MET A 58 2.56 -1.92 6.03
C MET A 58 2.54 -3.20 6.86
N ALA A 59 3.60 -3.51 7.60
CA ALA A 59 3.60 -4.59 8.59
C ALA A 59 2.58 -4.32 9.71
N ALA A 60 2.57 -3.09 10.25
CA ALA A 60 1.58 -2.69 11.26
C ALA A 60 0.14 -2.75 10.73
N PHE A 61 -0.12 -2.25 9.52
CA PHE A 61 -1.42 -2.34 8.84
C PHE A 61 -1.88 -3.79 8.68
N ALA A 62 -0.98 -4.66 8.23
CA ALA A 62 -1.26 -6.07 7.99
C ALA A 62 -1.32 -6.91 9.29
N ARG A 63 -0.84 -6.36 10.42
CA ARG A 63 -0.60 -7.07 11.69
C ARG A 63 0.33 -8.27 11.50
N LEU A 64 1.50 -8.03 10.92
CA LEU A 64 2.56 -9.00 10.64
C LEU A 64 3.82 -8.75 11.49
#